data_AF-A0AAW3JU00-F1
#
_entry.id   AF-A0AAW3JU00-F1
#
_cell.length_a   1.000
_cell.length_b   1.000
_cell.length_c   1.000
_cell.angle_alpha   90.00
_cell.angle_beta   90.00
_cell.angle_gamma   90.00
#
_symmetry.space_group_name_H-M   'P 1'
#
loop_
_entity.id
_entity.type
_entity.pdbx_description
1 polymer ?
#
loop_
_entity_poly.entity_id
_entity_poly.type
_entity_poly.pdbx_seq_one_letter_code
_entity_poly.pdbx_strand_id
1 'polypeptide(L)'
;MYVSEIKRCFQNSILNFYVSNGIKWKFTDTLDFHLLLIDYFEILRKHIVPRKRNIYISKELKQKINSPEYSAWETRFYKIKEKFKNGEDMNSFLSKKADENGFKDRLLTCWKMYHLHFFPEKKRGDMLLFAIITDDNVYMVDILPHSKEYVFSTFNLLNIAHSNWKEIFEQYRLRGVVEMSVIIKEDKEINEFRRGGICTAMQLGNDIYSLDTMSSDGHNAMDVMYANHICNKLHEYEHKGIFKNCKIYDFSLTYIMNPCFVLTYYDAKGKLDVWSI
;
A
#
# COMPACT_ATOMS: atom_id res chain seq x y z
N MET A 1 -12.59 30.80 -8.82
CA MET A 1 -11.84 29.95 -7.87
C MET A 1 -10.38 29.88 -8.31
N TYR A 2 -9.45 30.03 -7.38
CA TYR A 2 -8.01 29.88 -7.64
C TYR A 2 -7.55 28.45 -7.33
N VAL A 3 -6.51 27.97 -8.03
CA VAL A 3 -5.93 26.65 -7.74
C VAL A 3 -5.36 26.58 -6.32
N SER A 4 -4.92 27.71 -5.75
CA SER A 4 -4.55 27.80 -4.34
C SER A 4 -5.71 27.46 -3.38
N GLU A 5 -6.94 27.84 -3.72
CA GLU A 5 -8.13 27.49 -2.94
C GLU A 5 -8.42 25.99 -3.02
N ILE A 6 -8.27 25.39 -4.22
CA ILE A 6 -8.43 23.95 -4.42
C ILE A 6 -7.38 23.18 -3.62
N LYS A 7 -6.10 23.56 -3.71
CA LYS A 7 -5.01 22.96 -2.92
C LYS A 7 -5.30 23.01 -1.42
N ARG A 8 -5.86 24.12 -0.93
CA ARG A 8 -6.29 24.24 0.47
C ARG A 8 -7.43 23.28 0.82
N CYS A 9 -8.38 23.04 -0.08
CA CYS A 9 -9.42 22.02 0.11
C CYS A 9 -8.82 20.61 0.21
N PHE A 10 -7.90 20.24 -0.68
CA PHE A 10 -7.15 18.97 -0.57
C PHE A 10 -6.45 18.85 0.77
N GLN A 11 -5.69 19.87 1.17
CA GLN A 11 -4.98 19.91 2.45
C GLN A 11 -5.95 19.68 3.60
N ASN A 12 -7.01 20.49 3.71
CA ASN A 12 -7.99 20.35 4.78
C ASN A 12 -8.65 18.97 4.82
N SER A 13 -9.00 18.39 3.68
CA SER A 13 -9.60 17.06 3.63
C SER A 13 -8.64 15.96 4.07
N ILE A 14 -7.37 16.02 3.66
CA ILE A 14 -6.34 15.07 4.10
C ILE A 14 -6.08 15.21 5.60
N LEU A 15 -5.98 16.45 6.11
CA LEU A 15 -5.77 16.71 7.54
C LEU A 15 -6.94 16.23 8.38
N ASN A 16 -8.17 16.47 7.93
CA ASN A 16 -9.38 15.95 8.59
C ASN A 16 -9.36 14.43 8.60
N PHE A 17 -9.01 13.79 7.48
CA PHE A 17 -8.85 12.33 7.42
C PHE A 17 -7.80 11.84 8.42
N TYR A 18 -6.65 12.50 8.52
CA TYR A 18 -5.62 12.14 9.50
C TYR A 18 -6.09 12.27 10.95
N VAL A 19 -6.77 13.37 11.30
CA VAL A 19 -7.35 13.57 12.64
C VAL A 19 -8.37 12.48 12.95
N SER A 20 -9.32 12.24 12.04
CA SER A 20 -10.40 11.27 12.24
C SER A 20 -9.92 9.83 12.37
N ASN A 21 -8.79 9.48 11.75
CA ASN A 21 -8.22 8.13 11.77
C ASN A 21 -7.02 7.99 12.71
N GLY A 22 -6.69 9.02 13.51
CA GLY A 22 -5.58 8.98 14.46
C GLY A 22 -4.21 8.80 13.81
N ILE A 23 -4.07 9.20 12.54
CA ILE A 23 -2.78 9.20 11.85
C ILE A 23 -1.86 10.18 12.59
N LYS A 24 -0.60 9.83 12.77
CA LYS A 24 0.43 10.72 13.29
C LYS A 24 1.11 11.38 12.11
N TRP A 25 1.27 12.70 12.19
CA TRP A 25 1.99 13.44 11.18
C TRP A 25 2.96 14.45 11.78
N LYS A 26 4.00 14.77 11.01
CA LYS A 26 4.91 15.89 11.31
C LYS A 26 4.82 16.90 10.18
N PHE A 27 4.43 18.13 10.50
CA PHE A 27 4.48 19.24 9.56
C PHE A 27 5.69 20.12 9.84
N THR A 28 6.31 20.58 8.76
CA THR A 28 7.21 21.74 8.74
C THR A 28 6.40 23.02 8.57
N ASP A 29 6.99 24.17 8.91
CA ASP A 29 6.33 25.49 8.80
C ASP A 29 5.84 25.82 7.37
N THR A 30 6.38 25.13 6.37
CA THR A 30 5.83 25.06 5.01
C THR A 30 5.33 23.65 4.73
N LEU A 31 4.02 23.51 4.54
CA LEU A 31 3.42 22.24 4.11
C LEU A 31 3.61 22.09 2.60
N ASP A 32 4.56 21.26 2.19
CA ASP A 32 4.69 20.89 0.79
C ASP A 32 3.46 20.08 0.35
N PHE A 33 2.67 20.67 -0.55
CA PHE A 33 1.45 20.09 -1.07
C PHE A 33 1.68 18.76 -1.80
N HIS A 34 2.79 18.64 -2.54
CA HIS A 34 3.11 17.44 -3.30
C HIS A 34 3.49 16.30 -2.35
N LEU A 35 4.34 16.60 -1.35
CA LEU A 35 4.71 15.63 -0.33
C LEU A 35 3.50 15.18 0.51
N LEU A 36 2.59 16.10 0.85
CA LEU A 36 1.36 15.76 1.56
C LEU A 36 0.51 14.75 0.77
N LEU A 37 0.40 14.91 -0.55
CA LEU A 37 -0.32 13.96 -1.40
C LEU A 37 0.36 12.59 -1.41
N ILE A 38 1.70 12.55 -1.55
CA ILE A 38 2.47 11.30 -1.54
C ILE A 38 2.25 10.56 -0.21
N ASP A 39 2.44 11.25 0.91
CA ASP A 39 2.26 10.68 2.24
C ASP A 39 0.83 10.18 2.46
N TYR A 40 -0.15 10.90 1.93
CA TYR A 40 -1.55 10.52 2.01
C TYR A 40 -1.82 9.22 1.25
N PHE A 41 -1.36 9.09 0.01
CA PHE A 41 -1.50 7.85 -0.75
C PHE A 41 -0.75 6.69 -0.11
N GLU A 42 0.41 6.94 0.52
CA GLU A 42 1.13 5.92 1.26
C GLU A 42 0.33 5.42 2.48
N ILE A 43 -0.35 6.30 3.23
CA ILE A 43 -1.25 5.90 4.32
C ILE A 43 -2.38 5.00 3.79
N LEU A 44 -3.03 5.41 2.71
CA LEU A 44 -4.12 4.63 2.13
C LEU A 44 -3.68 3.25 1.66
N ARG A 45 -2.51 3.15 1.03
CA ARG A 45 -1.94 1.88 0.58
C ARG A 45 -1.57 0.98 1.76
N LYS A 46 -1.04 1.54 2.85
CA LYS A 46 -0.70 0.79 4.07
C LYS A 46 -1.92 0.24 4.79
N HIS A 47 -3.04 0.95 4.76
CA HIS A 47 -4.26 0.53 5.45
C HIS A 47 -5.07 -0.49 4.64
N ILE A 48 -5.66 -1.44 5.37
CA ILE A 48 -6.51 -2.47 4.81
C ILE A 48 -7.96 -2.02 4.98
N VAL A 49 -8.66 -1.75 3.88
CA VAL A 49 -10.09 -1.42 3.91
C VAL A 49 -10.89 -2.59 4.49
N PRO A 50 -11.73 -2.38 5.53
CA PRO A 50 -12.61 -3.41 6.09
C PRO A 50 -13.64 -3.86 5.05
N ARG A 51 -13.46 -5.06 4.51
CA ARG A 51 -14.38 -5.68 3.55
C ARG A 51 -14.16 -7.18 3.47
N LYS A 52 -15.24 -7.91 3.19
CA LYS A 52 -15.21 -9.38 3.01
C LYS A 52 -14.31 -9.74 1.84
N ARG A 53 -13.47 -10.74 2.03
CA ARG A 53 -12.54 -11.25 1.00
C ARG A 53 -12.54 -12.77 0.97
N ASN A 54 -12.29 -13.32 -0.21
CA ASN A 54 -11.98 -14.73 -0.39
C ASN A 54 -10.58 -15.01 0.18
N ILE A 55 -10.42 -16.13 0.89
CA ILE A 55 -9.15 -16.45 1.55
C ILE A 55 -8.52 -17.67 0.90
N TYR A 56 -7.28 -17.49 0.45
CA TYR A 56 -6.41 -18.55 -0.06
C TYR A 56 -5.24 -18.73 0.90
N ILE A 57 -4.88 -19.97 1.18
CA ILE A 57 -3.78 -20.34 2.08
C ILE A 57 -2.81 -21.18 1.27
N SER A 58 -1.54 -20.82 1.29
CA SER A 58 -0.48 -21.57 0.59
C SER A 58 -0.41 -23.02 1.09
N LYS A 59 0.09 -23.92 0.25
CA LYS A 59 0.32 -25.32 0.64
C LYS A 59 1.29 -25.41 1.82
N GLU A 60 2.32 -24.57 1.80
CA GLU A 60 3.37 -24.46 2.80
C GLU A 60 2.80 -24.03 4.15
N LEU A 61 1.97 -22.98 4.17
CA LEU A 61 1.34 -22.51 5.41
C LEU A 61 0.32 -23.52 5.95
N LYS A 62 -0.46 -24.18 5.08
CA LYS A 62 -1.38 -25.26 5.50
C LYS A 62 -0.62 -26.41 6.19
N GLN A 63 0.53 -26.81 5.67
CA GLN A 63 1.34 -27.84 6.29
C GLN A 63 1.97 -27.34 7.60
N LYS A 64 2.54 -26.13 7.59
CA LYS A 64 3.20 -25.53 8.73
C LYS A 64 2.25 -25.37 9.92
N ILE A 65 1.04 -24.83 9.72
CA ILE A 65 0.10 -24.56 10.83
C ILE A 65 -0.38 -25.84 11.52
N ASN A 66 -0.42 -26.96 10.81
CA ASN A 66 -0.80 -28.27 11.34
C ASN A 66 0.38 -29.04 11.98
N SER A 67 1.59 -28.47 11.96
CA SER A 67 2.76 -29.12 12.55
C SER A 67 2.80 -28.93 14.08
N PRO A 68 3.42 -29.86 14.83
CA PRO A 68 3.54 -29.75 16.29
C PRO A 68 4.19 -28.44 16.74
N GLU A 69 5.20 -27.95 16.00
CA GLU A 69 5.94 -26.72 16.30
C GLU A 69 5.04 -25.47 16.28
N TYR A 70 4.01 -25.45 15.44
CA TYR A 70 3.14 -24.29 15.26
C TYR A 70 1.72 -24.47 15.83
N SER A 71 1.45 -25.61 16.46
CA SER A 71 0.14 -25.94 17.05
C SER A 71 -0.37 -24.86 18.03
N ALA A 72 0.52 -24.23 18.79
CA ALA A 72 0.19 -23.13 19.70
C ALA A 72 -0.38 -21.88 18.98
N TRP A 73 -0.08 -21.71 17.68
CA TRP A 73 -0.48 -20.56 16.87
C TRP A 73 -1.73 -20.83 16.02
N GLU A 74 -2.15 -22.09 15.89
CA GLU A 74 -3.24 -22.53 15.03
C GLU A 74 -4.55 -21.79 15.31
N THR A 75 -4.98 -21.78 16.58
CA THR A 75 -6.21 -21.09 16.99
C THR A 75 -6.16 -19.61 16.64
N ARG A 76 -4.99 -18.97 16.77
CA ARG A 76 -4.85 -17.54 16.47
C ARG A 76 -4.88 -17.28 14.97
N PHE A 77 -4.21 -18.11 14.19
CA PHE A 77 -4.24 -18.05 12.73
C PHE A 77 -5.67 -18.14 12.20
N TYR A 78 -6.46 -19.13 12.65
CA TYR A 78 -7.85 -19.28 12.20
C TYR A 78 -8.74 -18.11 12.63
N LYS A 79 -8.49 -17.49 13.80
CA LYS A 79 -9.18 -16.25 14.18
C LYS A 79 -8.90 -15.12 13.19
N ILE A 80 -7.65 -14.90 12.81
CA ILE A 80 -7.29 -13.86 11.82
C ILE A 80 -7.96 -14.13 10.46
N LYS A 81 -7.95 -15.39 10.02
CA LYS A 81 -8.65 -15.81 8.80
C LYS A 81 -10.14 -15.49 8.83
N GLU A 82 -10.84 -15.80 9.92
CA GLU A 82 -12.27 -15.51 10.01
C GLU A 82 -12.57 -14.01 10.03
N LYS A 83 -11.70 -13.19 10.66
CA LYS A 83 -11.85 -11.71 10.61
C LYS A 83 -11.80 -11.17 9.18
N PHE A 84 -10.84 -11.63 8.38
CA PHE A 84 -10.79 -11.28 6.95
C PHE A 84 -12.04 -11.73 6.17
N LYS A 85 -12.50 -12.96 6.42
CA LYS A 85 -13.70 -13.51 5.76
C LYS A 85 -14.96 -12.71 6.10
N ASN A 86 -15.06 -12.21 7.34
CA ASN A 86 -16.17 -11.39 7.81
C ASN A 86 -16.07 -9.93 7.39
N GLY A 87 -14.92 -9.50 6.89
CA GLY A 87 -14.66 -8.11 6.50
C GLY A 87 -14.47 -7.18 7.68
N GLU A 88 -13.99 -7.71 8.80
CA GLU A 88 -13.65 -6.93 9.97
C GLU A 88 -12.42 -6.04 9.72
N ASP A 89 -12.27 -5.01 10.55
CA ASP A 89 -11.10 -4.14 10.50
C ASP A 89 -9.83 -4.89 10.96
N MET A 90 -8.84 -4.90 10.07
CA MET A 90 -7.56 -5.57 10.25
C MET A 90 -6.42 -4.60 10.55
N ASN A 91 -6.65 -3.29 10.54
CA ASN A 91 -5.58 -2.29 10.71
C ASN A 91 -4.92 -2.36 12.09
N SER A 92 -5.66 -2.80 13.11
CA SER A 92 -5.10 -3.07 14.44
C SER A 92 -3.99 -4.14 14.46
N PHE A 93 -3.90 -4.99 13.42
CA PHE A 93 -2.86 -6.02 13.30
C PHE A 93 -1.63 -5.53 12.53
N LEU A 94 -1.66 -4.31 11.97
CA LEU A 94 -0.51 -3.70 11.30
C LEU A 94 0.47 -3.11 12.32
N SER A 95 1.67 -2.76 11.84
CA SER A 95 2.62 -1.98 12.62
C SER A 95 2.01 -0.65 13.05
N LYS A 96 2.33 -0.16 14.26
CA LYS A 96 1.96 1.20 14.72
C LYS A 96 2.49 2.31 13.80
N LYS A 97 3.48 2.01 12.95
CA LYS A 97 4.02 2.93 11.94
C LYS A 97 3.18 2.97 10.66
N ALA A 98 2.21 2.06 10.49
CA ALA A 98 1.21 2.17 9.44
C ALA A 98 0.42 3.48 9.59
N ASP A 99 0.17 3.90 10.84
CA ASP A 99 -0.50 5.15 11.19
C ASP A 99 0.45 6.36 11.24
N GLU A 100 1.65 6.27 10.69
CA GLU A 100 2.62 7.38 10.64
C GLU A 100 2.81 7.85 9.19
N ASN A 101 2.59 9.14 8.91
CA ASN A 101 2.85 9.70 7.59
C ASN A 101 4.35 9.67 7.27
N GLY A 102 4.71 9.49 5.99
CA GLY A 102 6.10 9.38 5.54
C GLY A 102 6.85 8.13 5.99
N PHE A 103 6.23 7.21 6.74
CA PHE A 103 6.81 5.91 7.02
C PHE A 103 6.68 4.97 5.82
N LYS A 104 7.83 4.75 5.18
CA LYS A 104 8.02 3.92 3.99
C LYS A 104 8.06 2.43 4.33
N ASP A 105 6.94 1.73 4.13
CA ASP A 105 6.89 0.28 4.22
C ASP A 105 7.46 -0.36 2.95
N ARG A 106 8.75 -0.70 2.98
CA ARG A 106 9.47 -1.23 1.81
C ARG A 106 9.05 -2.65 1.43
N LEU A 107 8.55 -3.47 2.36
CA LEU A 107 8.04 -4.80 2.02
C LEU A 107 6.76 -4.65 1.21
N LEU A 108 5.83 -3.82 1.69
CA LEU A 108 4.60 -3.53 0.98
C LEU A 108 4.88 -2.84 -0.36
N THR A 109 5.77 -1.85 -0.39
CA THR A 109 6.13 -1.13 -1.60
C THR A 109 6.79 -2.03 -2.64
N CYS A 110 7.75 -2.87 -2.28
CA CYS A 110 8.46 -3.66 -3.29
C CYS A 110 7.68 -4.92 -3.68
N TRP A 111 6.99 -5.56 -2.73
CA TRP A 111 6.44 -6.91 -2.92
C TRP A 111 4.91 -7.00 -2.77
N LYS A 112 4.22 -5.88 -2.53
CA LYS A 112 2.76 -5.84 -2.26
C LYS A 112 2.32 -6.78 -1.13
N MET A 113 3.24 -7.03 -0.21
CA MET A 113 3.08 -8.00 0.86
C MET A 113 2.87 -7.27 2.18
N TYR A 114 1.75 -7.56 2.82
CA TYR A 114 1.47 -7.13 4.18
C TYR A 114 2.12 -8.07 5.18
N HIS A 115 2.55 -7.51 6.29
CA HIS A 115 2.92 -8.25 7.49
C HIS A 115 1.93 -7.90 8.60
N LEU A 116 1.25 -8.90 9.12
CA LEU A 116 0.24 -8.76 10.16
C LEU A 116 0.75 -9.43 11.42
N HIS A 117 0.82 -8.66 12.50
CA HIS A 117 1.09 -9.21 13.82
C HIS A 117 0.01 -10.20 14.20
N PHE A 118 0.36 -11.30 14.87
CA PHE A 118 -0.66 -12.17 15.40
C PHE A 118 -1.47 -11.45 16.45
N PHE A 119 -0.87 -10.59 17.27
CA PHE A 119 -1.59 -9.77 18.27
C PHE A 119 -1.46 -8.27 17.96
N PRO A 120 -2.55 -7.49 18.03
CA PRO A 120 -2.49 -6.03 17.90
C PRO A 120 -1.49 -5.36 18.85
N GLU A 121 -1.36 -5.94 20.03
CA GLU A 121 -0.37 -5.56 21.03
C GLU A 121 0.92 -6.34 20.78
N LYS A 122 2.05 -5.63 20.69
CA LYS A 122 3.37 -6.23 20.46
C LYS A 122 3.75 -7.12 21.65
N LYS A 123 3.70 -8.44 21.45
CA LYS A 123 4.10 -9.44 22.46
C LYS A 123 5.50 -9.99 22.17
N ARG A 124 6.22 -10.39 23.21
CA ARG A 124 7.51 -11.08 23.04
C ARG A 124 7.23 -12.45 22.42
N GLY A 125 7.98 -12.80 21.37
CA GLY A 125 7.76 -14.04 20.62
C GLY A 125 6.55 -14.01 19.68
N ASP A 126 6.08 -12.82 19.31
CA ASP A 126 4.99 -12.65 18.35
C ASP A 126 5.35 -13.20 16.96
N MET A 127 4.32 -13.67 16.26
CA MET A 127 4.38 -14.21 14.91
C MET A 127 3.85 -13.18 13.92
N LEU A 128 4.41 -13.18 12.72
CA LEU A 128 3.93 -12.36 11.60
C LEU A 128 3.26 -13.27 10.58
N LEU A 129 2.02 -12.96 10.20
CA LEU A 129 1.38 -13.47 9.00
C LEU A 129 1.77 -12.59 7.82
N PHE A 130 2.41 -13.19 6.82
CA PHE A 130 2.70 -12.55 5.55
C PHE A 130 1.56 -12.86 4.57
N ALA A 131 1.00 -11.83 3.95
CA ALA A 131 -0.11 -11.99 3.02
C ALA A 131 -0.08 -10.95 1.90
N ILE A 132 -0.57 -11.33 0.71
CA ILE A 132 -0.89 -10.39 -0.37
C ILE A 132 -2.39 -10.13 -0.30
N ILE A 133 -2.78 -8.87 -0.21
CA ILE A 133 -4.18 -8.45 -0.02
C ILE A 133 -4.60 -7.64 -1.23
N THR A 134 -5.71 -8.05 -1.84
CA THR A 134 -6.38 -7.36 -2.94
C THR A 134 -7.78 -6.92 -2.47
N ASP A 135 -8.55 -6.29 -3.34
CA ASP A 135 -9.93 -5.90 -3.02
C ASP A 135 -10.80 -7.09 -2.64
N ASP A 136 -10.68 -8.20 -3.37
CA ASP A 136 -11.58 -9.34 -3.23
C ASP A 136 -10.92 -10.56 -2.58
N ASN A 137 -9.59 -10.59 -2.49
CA ASN A 137 -8.86 -11.79 -2.09
C ASN A 137 -7.74 -11.49 -1.08
N VAL A 138 -7.52 -12.42 -0.16
CA VAL A 138 -6.36 -12.49 0.74
C VAL A 138 -5.61 -13.78 0.46
N TYR A 139 -4.34 -13.65 0.08
CA TYR A 139 -3.43 -14.75 -0.17
C TYR A 139 -2.48 -14.88 1.03
N MET A 140 -2.79 -15.78 1.96
CA MET A 140 -2.01 -16.03 3.17
C MET A 140 -0.78 -16.89 2.82
N VAL A 141 0.38 -16.24 2.76
CA VAL A 141 1.62 -16.80 2.22
C VAL A 141 2.30 -17.69 3.23
N ASP A 142 2.69 -17.15 4.39
CA ASP A 142 3.39 -17.90 5.42
C ASP A 142 3.34 -17.18 6.77
N ILE A 143 3.74 -17.88 7.84
CA ILE A 143 3.95 -17.32 9.17
C ILE A 143 5.42 -17.46 9.56
N LEU A 144 6.01 -16.37 10.05
CA LEU A 144 7.40 -16.32 10.50
C LEU A 144 7.51 -15.62 11.86
N PRO A 145 8.43 -16.03 12.74
CA PRO A 145 8.71 -15.30 13.97
C PRO A 145 9.17 -13.89 13.65
N HIS A 146 8.65 -12.89 14.36
CA HIS A 146 9.11 -11.50 14.21
C HIS A 146 10.61 -11.34 14.50
N SER A 147 11.21 -12.26 15.26
CA SER A 147 12.64 -12.28 15.58
C SER A 147 13.53 -12.85 14.48
N LYS A 148 12.97 -13.41 13.40
CA LYS A 148 13.79 -13.95 12.30
C LYS A 148 14.66 -12.83 11.70
N GLU A 149 15.94 -13.10 11.52
CA GLU A 149 16.83 -12.17 10.82
C GLU A 149 16.34 -11.95 9.38
N TYR A 150 16.32 -10.69 8.92
CA TYR A 150 15.83 -10.33 7.59
C TYR A 150 14.41 -10.79 7.27
N VAL A 151 13.52 -10.89 8.29
CA VAL A 151 12.15 -11.37 8.11
C VAL A 151 11.37 -10.59 7.03
N PHE A 152 11.57 -9.28 6.92
CA PHE A 152 10.90 -8.42 5.94
C PHE A 152 11.51 -8.46 4.54
N SER A 153 12.59 -9.21 4.34
CA SER A 153 13.22 -9.45 3.03
C SER A 153 13.39 -10.93 2.75
N THR A 154 12.62 -11.78 3.44
CA THR A 154 12.62 -13.22 3.20
C THR A 154 12.17 -13.56 1.78
N PHE A 155 13.10 -13.86 0.88
CA PHE A 155 12.83 -14.09 -0.54
C PHE A 155 11.88 -15.26 -0.76
N ASN A 156 11.99 -16.28 0.09
CA ASN A 156 11.16 -17.47 -0.01
C ASN A 156 9.66 -17.17 0.09
N LEU A 157 9.25 -16.05 0.72
CA LEU A 157 7.84 -15.62 0.74
C LEU A 157 7.31 -15.38 -0.69
N LEU A 158 8.12 -14.80 -1.57
CA LEU A 158 7.72 -14.61 -2.96
C LEU A 158 7.72 -15.91 -3.76
N ASN A 159 8.65 -16.83 -3.50
CA ASN A 159 8.61 -18.16 -4.11
C ASN A 159 7.32 -18.91 -3.74
N ILE A 160 6.94 -18.88 -2.46
CA ILE A 160 5.68 -19.49 -1.98
C ILE A 160 4.48 -18.83 -2.65
N ALA A 161 4.42 -17.50 -2.68
CA ALA A 161 3.31 -16.80 -3.30
C ALA A 161 3.20 -17.13 -4.80
N HIS A 162 4.32 -17.15 -5.52
CA HIS A 162 4.38 -17.43 -6.96
C HIS A 162 4.04 -18.88 -7.29
N SER A 163 4.55 -19.84 -6.51
CA SER A 163 4.29 -21.27 -6.72
C SER A 163 2.81 -21.63 -6.50
N ASN A 164 2.11 -20.88 -5.64
CA ASN A 164 0.71 -21.11 -5.34
C ASN A 164 -0.24 -20.29 -6.23
N TRP A 165 0.13 -19.05 -6.59
CA TRP A 165 -0.75 -18.08 -7.25
C TRP A 165 -0.01 -17.24 -8.29
N LYS A 166 0.60 -17.89 -9.28
CA LYS A 166 1.38 -17.23 -10.33
C LYS A 166 0.61 -16.09 -11.04
N GLU A 167 -0.69 -16.25 -11.20
CA GLU A 167 -1.59 -15.33 -11.88
C GLU A 167 -1.60 -13.91 -11.28
N ILE A 168 -1.41 -13.76 -9.97
CA ILE A 168 -1.41 -12.43 -9.33
C ILE A 168 -0.16 -11.61 -9.71
N PHE A 169 0.89 -12.29 -10.18
CA PHE A 169 2.14 -11.68 -10.62
C PHE A 169 2.17 -11.37 -12.12
N GLU A 170 1.24 -11.89 -12.92
CA GLU A 170 1.33 -11.82 -14.40
C GLU A 170 1.37 -10.38 -14.93
N GLN A 171 0.67 -9.45 -14.29
CA GLN A 171 0.71 -8.02 -14.63
C GLN A 171 2.10 -7.37 -14.46
N TYR A 172 2.99 -7.99 -13.68
CA TYR A 172 4.35 -7.53 -13.39
C TYR A 172 5.42 -8.26 -14.20
N ARG A 173 5.02 -9.21 -15.06
CA ARG A 173 5.95 -10.05 -15.81
C ARG A 173 6.67 -9.23 -16.88
N LEU A 174 8.00 -9.29 -16.90
CA LEU A 174 8.81 -8.66 -17.94
C LEU A 174 8.82 -9.54 -19.20
N ARG A 175 7.89 -9.27 -20.12
CA ARG A 175 7.76 -10.02 -21.36
C ARG A 175 8.95 -9.76 -22.29
N GLY A 176 9.47 -10.84 -22.88
CA GLY A 176 10.63 -10.79 -23.78
C GLY A 176 11.99 -10.82 -23.06
N VAL A 177 12.02 -10.76 -21.73
CA VAL A 177 13.25 -10.97 -20.96
C VAL A 177 13.48 -12.46 -20.79
N VAL A 178 14.61 -12.95 -21.29
CA VAL A 178 14.96 -14.38 -21.29
C VAL A 178 15.82 -14.77 -20.10
N GLU A 179 16.66 -13.87 -19.59
CA GLU A 179 17.55 -14.12 -18.46
C GLU A 179 17.94 -12.83 -17.71
N MET A 180 18.43 -12.99 -16.48
CA MET A 180 19.06 -11.92 -15.69
C MET A 180 20.54 -12.24 -15.49
N SER A 181 21.40 -11.25 -15.70
CA SER A 181 22.85 -11.39 -15.47
C SER A 181 23.20 -11.52 -13.98
N VAL A 182 22.37 -10.95 -13.10
CA VAL A 182 22.52 -11.02 -11.65
C VAL A 182 21.19 -11.45 -11.06
N ILE A 183 21.18 -12.51 -10.26
CA ILE A 183 19.98 -13.07 -9.64
C ILE A 183 20.11 -12.89 -8.12
N ILE A 184 19.28 -12.02 -7.55
CA ILE A 184 19.29 -11.70 -6.12
C ILE A 184 18.25 -12.60 -5.43
N LYS A 185 18.73 -13.47 -4.53
CA LYS A 185 17.89 -14.44 -3.80
C LYS A 185 18.11 -14.43 -2.29
N GLU A 186 19.22 -13.86 -1.82
CA GLU A 186 19.56 -13.88 -0.40
C GLU A 186 18.83 -12.79 0.39
N ASP A 187 18.24 -13.17 1.52
CA ASP A 187 17.43 -12.28 2.37
C ASP A 187 18.22 -11.03 2.80
N LYS A 188 19.52 -11.18 3.07
CA LYS A 188 20.44 -10.09 3.43
C LYS A 188 20.68 -9.12 2.28
N GLU A 189 20.98 -9.63 1.09
CA GLU A 189 21.24 -8.79 -0.08
C GLU A 189 20.00 -7.97 -0.41
N ILE A 190 18.82 -8.59 -0.43
CA ILE A 190 17.54 -7.90 -0.68
C ILE A 190 17.31 -6.77 0.33
N ASN A 191 17.62 -7.02 1.61
CA ASN A 191 17.55 -5.98 2.63
C ASN A 191 18.50 -4.82 2.35
N GLU A 192 19.74 -5.10 1.94
CA GLU A 192 20.75 -4.08 1.61
C GLU A 192 20.34 -3.26 0.38
N PHE A 193 19.91 -3.90 -0.72
CA PHE A 193 19.40 -3.22 -1.91
C PHE A 193 18.23 -2.30 -1.59
N ARG A 194 17.24 -2.80 -0.83
CA ARG A 194 16.10 -1.99 -0.40
C ARG A 194 16.51 -0.85 0.51
N ARG A 195 17.49 -1.06 1.39
CA ARG A 195 18.04 0.01 2.24
C ARG A 195 18.68 1.12 1.44
N GLY A 196 19.37 0.77 0.36
CA GLY A 196 19.93 1.70 -0.62
C GLY A 196 18.92 2.33 -1.58
N GLY A 197 17.63 2.01 -1.50
CA GLY A 197 16.61 2.54 -2.41
C GLY A 197 16.66 1.93 -3.81
N ILE A 198 17.32 0.79 -3.98
CA ILE A 198 17.50 0.13 -5.28
C ILE A 198 16.29 -0.79 -5.53
N CYS A 199 15.70 -0.64 -6.71
CA CYS A 199 14.65 -1.53 -7.20
C CYS A 199 15.27 -2.64 -8.05
N THR A 200 14.89 -3.89 -7.78
CA THR A 200 15.46 -5.05 -8.46
C THR A 200 14.35 -5.86 -9.12
N ALA A 201 14.61 -6.31 -10.34
CA ALA A 201 13.80 -7.36 -10.95
C ALA A 201 14.04 -8.68 -10.20
N MET A 202 13.03 -9.54 -10.25
CA MET A 202 12.91 -10.72 -9.42
C MET A 202 12.70 -11.94 -10.33
N GLN A 203 13.58 -12.94 -10.23
CA GLN A 203 13.38 -14.20 -10.92
C GLN A 203 12.60 -15.17 -10.03
N LEU A 204 11.40 -15.57 -10.46
CA LEU A 204 10.53 -16.53 -9.78
C LEU A 204 10.21 -17.67 -10.74
N GLY A 205 10.74 -18.85 -10.46
CA GLY A 205 10.77 -19.96 -11.43
C GLY A 205 11.56 -19.57 -12.69
N ASN A 206 10.96 -19.77 -13.86
CA ASN A 206 11.55 -19.40 -15.15
C ASN A 206 11.19 -17.97 -15.60
N ASP A 207 10.42 -17.24 -14.81
CA ASP A 207 9.88 -15.94 -15.18
C ASP A 207 10.55 -14.81 -14.39
N ILE A 208 10.63 -13.65 -15.03
CA ILE A 208 11.22 -12.44 -14.44
C ILE A 208 10.13 -11.40 -14.26
N TYR A 209 10.09 -10.79 -13.08
CA TYR A 209 9.07 -9.84 -12.69
C TYR A 209 9.70 -8.53 -12.21
N SER A 210 9.04 -7.42 -12.52
CA SER A 210 9.25 -6.12 -11.87
C SER A 210 7.93 -5.72 -11.23
N LEU A 211 7.84 -5.87 -9.92
CA LEU A 211 6.68 -5.44 -9.13
C LEU A 211 6.68 -3.90 -9.02
N ASP A 212 6.16 -3.36 -7.93
CA ASP A 212 6.22 -1.94 -7.66
C ASP A 212 7.66 -1.49 -7.36
N THR A 213 7.92 -0.22 -7.63
CA THR A 213 9.24 0.40 -7.49
C THR A 213 9.21 1.52 -6.46
N MET A 214 10.38 1.86 -5.94
CA MET A 214 10.63 3.03 -5.10
C MET A 214 11.15 4.17 -5.97
N SER A 215 10.71 5.39 -5.70
CA SER A 215 11.34 6.62 -6.19
C SER A 215 12.69 6.86 -5.51
N SER A 216 13.46 7.82 -6.02
CA SER A 216 14.81 8.15 -5.51
C SER A 216 14.83 8.60 -4.05
N ASP A 217 13.74 9.18 -3.55
CA ASP A 217 13.58 9.55 -2.15
C ASP A 217 13.08 8.38 -1.28
N GLY A 218 12.75 7.24 -1.88
CA GLY A 218 12.31 6.01 -1.22
C GLY A 218 10.80 5.86 -1.03
N HIS A 219 9.97 6.81 -1.49
CA HIS A 219 8.53 6.61 -1.56
C HIS A 219 8.16 5.56 -2.62
N ASN A 220 6.94 5.04 -2.60
CA ASN A 220 6.45 4.20 -3.68
C ASN A 220 6.26 5.05 -4.96
N ALA A 221 6.75 4.54 -6.09
CA ALA A 221 6.73 5.27 -7.35
C ALA A 221 5.30 5.54 -7.87
N MET A 222 4.34 4.65 -7.62
CA MET A 222 2.93 4.86 -8.00
C MET A 222 2.30 5.99 -7.18
N ASP A 223 2.55 6.06 -5.87
CA ASP A 223 2.06 7.14 -5.02
C ASP A 223 2.60 8.52 -5.51
N VAL A 224 3.88 8.56 -5.89
CA VAL A 224 4.51 9.74 -6.52
C VAL A 224 3.87 10.07 -7.87
N MET A 225 3.60 9.07 -8.72
CA MET A 225 2.95 9.26 -10.01
C MET A 225 1.53 9.82 -9.85
N TYR A 226 0.75 9.35 -8.87
CA TYR A 226 -0.58 9.90 -8.58
C TYR A 226 -0.50 11.35 -8.10
N ALA A 227 0.41 11.67 -7.18
CA ALA A 227 0.63 13.04 -6.73
C ALA A 227 1.07 13.97 -7.89
N ASN A 228 1.97 13.50 -8.75
CA ASN A 228 2.38 14.21 -9.96
C ASN A 228 1.20 14.48 -10.90
N HIS A 229 0.34 13.48 -11.10
CA HIS A 229 -0.84 13.62 -11.96
C HIS A 229 -1.75 14.75 -11.46
N ILE A 230 -2.05 14.78 -10.15
CA ILE A 230 -2.88 15.82 -9.53
C ILE A 230 -2.24 17.20 -9.69
N CYS A 231 -0.97 17.34 -9.33
CA CYS A 231 -0.25 18.61 -9.42
C CYS A 231 -0.20 19.13 -10.86
N ASN A 232 0.10 18.26 -11.83
CA ASN A 232 0.16 18.62 -13.23
C ASN A 232 -1.22 19.03 -13.79
N LYS A 233 -2.29 18.33 -13.40
CA LYS A 233 -3.66 18.69 -13.82
C LYS A 233 -4.11 20.02 -13.25
N LEU A 234 -3.82 20.28 -11.97
CA LEU A 234 -4.10 21.58 -11.36
C LEU A 234 -3.35 22.71 -12.08
N HIS A 235 -2.07 22.50 -12.40
CA HIS A 235 -1.27 23.50 -13.14
C HIS A 235 -1.80 23.75 -14.56
N GLU A 236 -2.13 22.68 -15.29
CA GLU A 236 -2.74 22.76 -16.63
C GLU A 236 -4.04 23.59 -16.60
N TYR A 237 -4.87 23.37 -15.58
CA TYR A 237 -6.17 24.01 -15.45
C TYR A 237 -6.06 25.47 -15.01
N GLU A 238 -5.07 25.79 -14.17
CA GLU A 238 -4.72 27.16 -13.82
C GLU A 238 -4.34 27.95 -15.08
N HIS A 239 -3.43 27.39 -15.90
CA HIS A 239 -2.97 27.99 -17.13
C HIS A 239 -4.12 28.21 -18.13
N LYS A 240 -5.00 27.21 -18.29
CA LYS A 240 -6.19 27.30 -19.14
C LYS A 240 -7.30 28.18 -18.56
N GLY A 241 -7.21 28.60 -17.30
CA GLY A 241 -8.20 29.43 -16.64
C GLY A 241 -9.56 28.74 -16.41
N ILE A 242 -9.59 27.40 -16.38
CA ILE A 242 -10.83 26.60 -16.30
C ILE A 242 -11.67 27.02 -15.08
N PHE A 243 -11.02 27.33 -13.96
CA PHE A 243 -11.70 27.62 -12.69
C PHE A 243 -11.93 29.11 -12.41
N LYS A 244 -11.52 30.04 -13.29
CA LYS A 244 -11.53 31.49 -13.01
C LYS A 244 -12.91 32.00 -12.55
N ASN A 245 -13.98 31.49 -13.14
CA ASN A 245 -15.36 31.89 -12.84
C ASN A 245 -16.17 30.80 -12.10
N CYS A 246 -15.49 29.77 -11.59
CA CYS A 246 -16.14 28.70 -10.84
C CYS A 246 -16.19 29.01 -9.34
N LYS A 247 -17.20 28.46 -8.64
CA LYS A 247 -17.33 28.51 -7.18
C LYS A 247 -17.41 27.09 -6.60
N ILE A 248 -16.58 26.78 -5.60
CA ILE A 248 -16.63 25.48 -4.91
C ILE A 248 -18.00 25.29 -4.28
N TYR A 249 -18.60 24.14 -4.50
CA TYR A 249 -19.78 23.67 -3.78
C TYR A 249 -19.39 22.64 -2.71
N ASP A 250 -18.64 21.62 -3.10
CA ASP A 250 -18.17 20.55 -2.22
C ASP A 250 -16.79 20.04 -2.66
N PHE A 251 -16.03 19.48 -1.73
CA PHE A 251 -14.79 18.77 -2.02
C PHE A 251 -14.71 17.53 -1.14
N SER A 252 -14.95 16.38 -1.74
CA SER A 252 -15.02 15.10 -1.04
C SER A 252 -13.96 14.13 -1.53
N LEU A 253 -13.59 13.23 -0.64
CA LEU A 253 -12.69 12.13 -0.92
C LEU A 253 -13.54 10.87 -1.07
N THR A 254 -13.38 10.17 -2.18
CA THR A 254 -14.15 8.98 -2.51
C THR A 254 -13.24 7.77 -2.71
N TYR A 255 -13.78 6.58 -2.45
CA TYR A 255 -13.03 5.32 -2.51
C TYR A 255 -13.67 4.33 -3.50
N ILE A 256 -14.48 4.82 -4.44
CA ILE A 256 -15.40 3.99 -5.24
C ILE A 256 -14.64 3.11 -6.25
N MET A 257 -13.49 3.55 -6.73
CA MET A 257 -12.67 2.82 -7.71
C MET A 257 -11.17 2.82 -7.33
N ASN A 258 -10.72 3.92 -6.72
CA ASN A 258 -9.44 4.21 -6.08
C ASN A 258 -9.66 5.46 -5.19
N PRO A 259 -8.75 5.86 -4.29
CA PRO A 259 -8.87 7.11 -3.56
C PRO A 259 -8.84 8.30 -4.53
N CYS A 260 -10.03 8.82 -4.84
CA CYS A 260 -10.26 9.88 -5.81
C CYS A 260 -10.84 11.12 -5.10
N PHE A 261 -10.33 12.29 -5.45
CA PHE A 261 -10.83 13.56 -4.98
C PHE A 261 -11.90 14.08 -5.93
N VAL A 262 -13.06 14.40 -5.38
CA VAL A 262 -14.22 14.90 -6.12
C VAL A 262 -14.47 16.34 -5.71
N LEU A 263 -14.19 17.26 -6.62
CA LEU A 263 -14.54 18.65 -6.53
C LEU A 263 -15.87 18.88 -7.24
N THR A 264 -16.89 19.26 -6.48
CA THR A 264 -18.15 19.73 -7.04
C THR A 264 -18.13 21.26 -7.04
N TYR A 265 -18.48 21.88 -8.15
CA TYR A 265 -18.43 23.34 -8.30
C TYR A 265 -19.57 23.87 -9.16
N TYR A 266 -19.92 25.14 -8.96
CA TYR A 266 -20.77 25.87 -9.89
C TYR A 266 -19.90 26.50 -10.97
N ASP A 267 -20.25 26.26 -12.23
CA ASP A 267 -19.60 26.88 -13.39
C ASP A 267 -19.97 28.38 -13.52
N ALA A 268 -19.42 29.04 -14.55
CA ALA A 268 -19.67 30.45 -14.82
C ALA A 268 -21.15 30.78 -15.12
N LYS A 269 -21.97 29.77 -15.48
CA LYS A 269 -23.39 29.89 -15.78
C LYS A 269 -24.26 29.50 -14.58
N GLY A 270 -23.67 29.16 -13.44
CA GLY A 270 -24.37 28.72 -12.24
C GLY A 270 -24.86 27.28 -12.32
N LYS A 271 -24.39 26.48 -13.28
CA LYS A 271 -24.69 25.05 -13.36
C LYS A 271 -23.74 24.27 -12.47
N LEU A 272 -24.26 23.28 -11.75
CA LEU A 272 -23.44 22.35 -10.98
C LEU A 272 -22.69 21.40 -11.92
N ASP A 273 -21.39 21.26 -11.69
CA ASP A 273 -20.50 20.36 -12.43
C ASP A 273 -19.52 19.66 -11.46
N VAL A 274 -18.90 18.59 -11.93
CA VAL A 274 -18.03 17.73 -11.12
C VAL A 274 -16.69 17.56 -11.81
N TRP A 275 -15.64 17.78 -11.05
CA TRP A 275 -14.28 17.40 -11.42
C TRP A 275 -13.80 16.29 -10.48
N SER A 276 -13.45 15.14 -11.04
CA SER A 276 -12.83 14.05 -10.31
C SER A 276 -11.40 13.86 -10.79
N ILE A 277 -10.49 13.61 -9.84
CA ILE A 277 -9.21 12.96 -10.06
C ILE A 277 -9.17 11.70 -9.21
#